data_AF-A0A2M8RC21-F1
#
_entry.id   AF-A0A2M8RC21-F1
#
_cell.length_a   1.000
_cell.length_b   1.000
_cell.length_c   1.000
_cell.angle_alpha   90.00
_cell.angle_beta   90.00
_cell.angle_gamma   90.00
#
_symmetry.space_group_name_H-M   'P 1'
#
loop_
_entity.id
_entity.type
_entity.pdbx_description
1 polymer ?
#
loop_
_entity_poly.entity_id
_entity_poly.type
_entity_poly.pdbx_seq_one_letter_code
_entity_poly.pdbx_strand_id
1 'polypeptide(L)'
;MFSAFSSIVHDSVQTRTATDTAVKRLDGIGHVLSGLDISAIRTQADVNRTLWTLDAASKCVRAVLAEFRTQPATEQLVRKSRNLIDLIERARDQVGSFRVLARS
;
A
#
# COMPACT_ATOMS: atom_id res chain seq x y z
N MET A 1 -8.44 -17.11 -42.99
CA MET A 1 -7.69 -17.79 -41.91
C MET A 1 -7.52 -16.78 -40.78
N PHE A 2 -8.23 -16.97 -39.66
CA PHE A 2 -8.32 -15.99 -38.57
C PHE A 2 -7.20 -16.23 -37.55
N SER A 3 -6.17 -15.38 -37.57
CA SER A 3 -5.10 -15.37 -36.57
C SER A 3 -5.45 -14.40 -35.44
N ALA A 4 -6.49 -14.72 -34.65
CA ALA A 4 -6.96 -13.88 -33.54
C ALA A 4 -6.50 -14.37 -32.15
N PHE A 5 -5.72 -15.46 -32.07
CA PHE A 5 -5.39 -16.10 -30.79
C PHE A 5 -3.95 -15.88 -30.29
N SER A 6 -3.12 -15.09 -30.99
CA SER A 6 -1.73 -14.84 -30.55
C SER A 6 -1.58 -13.61 -29.64
N SER A 7 -2.53 -12.66 -29.65
CA SER A 7 -2.46 -11.47 -28.77
C SER A 7 -2.84 -11.79 -27.33
N ILE A 8 -3.80 -12.71 -27.13
CA ILE A 8 -4.34 -13.04 -25.80
C ILE A 8 -3.27 -13.68 -24.91
N VAL A 9 -2.34 -14.46 -25.47
CA VAL A 9 -1.27 -15.09 -24.70
C VAL A 9 -0.20 -14.07 -24.29
N HIS A 10 0.08 -13.06 -25.13
CA HIS A 10 1.08 -12.05 -24.80
C HIS A 10 0.57 -11.06 -23.76
N ASP A 11 -0.65 -10.53 -23.96
CA ASP A 11 -1.28 -9.61 -23.01
C ASP A 11 -1.53 -10.29 -21.66
N SER A 12 -2.01 -11.53 -21.62
CA SER A 12 -2.26 -12.23 -20.36
C SER A 12 -0.98 -12.53 -19.56
N VAL A 13 0.11 -12.92 -20.22
CA VAL A 13 1.41 -13.16 -19.57
C VAL A 13 2.01 -11.84 -19.07
N GLN A 14 1.94 -10.76 -19.86
CA GLN A 14 2.41 -9.43 -19.45
C GLN A 14 1.56 -8.84 -18.31
N THR A 15 0.25 -9.03 -18.33
CA THR A 15 -0.64 -8.56 -17.26
C THR A 15 -0.40 -9.32 -15.96
N ARG A 16 -0.10 -10.63 -16.04
CA ARG A 16 0.25 -11.45 -14.88
C ARG A 16 1.58 -11.02 -14.25
N THR A 17 2.62 -10.77 -15.05
CA THR A 17 3.91 -10.29 -14.54
C THR A 17 3.85 -8.87 -13.98
N ALA A 18 3.03 -7.99 -14.56
CA ALA A 18 2.78 -6.65 -14.03
C ALA A 18 2.07 -6.72 -12.66
N THR A 19 1.05 -7.57 -12.55
CA THR A 19 0.32 -7.78 -11.29
C THR A 19 1.22 -8.36 -10.19
N ASP A 20 2.05 -9.36 -10.51
CA ASP A 20 3.02 -9.93 -9.56
C ASP A 20 4.04 -8.88 -9.08
N THR A 21 4.48 -7.99 -9.98
CA THR A 21 5.38 -6.88 -9.63
C THR A 21 4.70 -5.89 -8.69
N ALA A 22 3.44 -5.55 -8.93
CA ALA A 22 2.67 -4.68 -8.05
C ALA A 22 2.44 -5.31 -6.67
N VAL A 23 2.14 -6.61 -6.60
CA VAL A 23 2.03 -7.35 -5.33
C VAL A 23 3.34 -7.29 -4.54
N LYS A 24 4.49 -7.48 -5.19
CA LYS A 24 5.81 -7.33 -4.54
C LYS A 24 6.08 -5.93 -4.02
N ARG A 25 5.65 -4.88 -4.74
CA ARG A 25 5.75 -3.49 -4.25
C ARG A 25 4.92 -3.30 -2.98
N LEU A 26 3.70 -3.83 -2.95
CA LEU A 26 2.86 -3.80 -1.74
C LEU A 26 3.48 -4.59 -0.59
N ASP A 27 4.12 -5.72 -0.85
CA ASP A 27 4.89 -6.47 0.16
C ASP A 27 6.04 -5.65 0.74
N GLY A 28 6.81 -4.97 -0.12
CA GLY A 28 7.89 -4.08 0.32
C GLY A 28 7.37 -2.94 1.21
N ILE A 29 6.23 -2.33 0.86
CA ILE A 29 5.60 -1.30 1.70
C ILE A 29 5.17 -1.89 3.05
N GLY A 30 4.51 -3.05 3.04
CA GLY A 30 4.10 -3.74 4.26
C GLY A 30 5.28 -4.08 5.17
N HIS A 31 6.40 -4.53 4.59
CA HIS A 31 7.62 -4.82 5.32
C HIS A 31 8.21 -3.57 6.00
N VAL A 32 8.33 -2.46 5.27
CA VAL A 32 8.79 -1.18 5.85
C VAL A 32 7.89 -0.73 7.00
N LEU A 33 6.56 -0.84 6.83
CA LEU A 33 5.60 -0.49 7.87
C LEU A 33 5.69 -1.40 9.10
N SER A 34 6.00 -2.68 8.92
CA SER A 34 6.18 -3.62 10.04
C SER A 34 7.36 -3.28 10.95
N GLY A 35 8.33 -2.51 10.44
CA GLY A 35 9.46 -1.99 11.21
C GLY A 35 9.17 -0.69 11.98
N LEU A 36 7.97 -0.11 11.84
CA LEU A 36 7.59 1.08 12.61
C LEU A 36 7.30 0.70 14.06
N ASP A 37 8.20 1.08 14.96
CA ASP A 37 8.00 0.93 16.39
C ASP A 37 7.21 2.13 16.95
N ILE A 38 5.89 1.99 17.03
CA ILE A 38 5.00 3.00 17.62
C ILE A 38 5.28 3.17 19.12
N SER A 39 5.80 2.14 19.80
CA SER A 39 6.12 2.22 21.23
C SER A 39 7.35 3.09 21.54
N ALA A 40 8.19 3.33 20.53
CA ALA A 40 9.35 4.21 20.61
C ALA A 40 9.01 5.71 20.48
N ILE A 41 7.74 6.07 20.24
CA ILE A 41 7.31 7.48 20.13
C ILE A 41 7.40 8.15 21.51
N ARG A 42 8.24 9.18 21.63
CA ARG A 42 8.44 9.92 22.89
C ARG A 42 8.17 11.42 22.75
N THR A 43 8.34 11.97 21.56
CA THR A 43 8.25 13.41 21.32
C THR A 43 7.22 13.76 20.26
N GLN A 44 6.81 15.03 20.21
CA GLN A 44 5.96 15.53 19.13
C GLN A 44 6.64 15.42 17.75
N ALA A 45 7.97 15.48 17.71
CA ALA A 45 8.72 15.26 16.47
C ALA A 45 8.59 13.80 16.00
N ASP A 46 8.62 12.83 16.91
CA ASP A 46 8.41 11.41 16.58
C ASP A 46 6.99 11.17 16.08
N VAL A 47 5.98 11.75 16.74
CA VAL A 47 4.58 11.71 16.28
C VAL A 47 4.48 12.25 14.85
N ASN A 48 5.02 13.43 14.58
CA ASN A 48 4.95 14.05 13.26
C ASN A 48 5.69 13.22 12.20
N ARG A 49 6.86 12.67 12.53
CA ARG A 49 7.64 11.81 11.65
C ARG A 49 6.86 10.54 11.29
N THR A 50 6.31 9.86 12.29
CA THR A 50 5.53 8.64 12.09
C THR A 50 4.27 8.91 11.26
N LEU A 51 3.54 10.00 11.54
CA LEU A 51 2.37 10.38 10.75
C LEU A 51 2.73 10.67 9.28
N TRP A 52 3.85 11.35 9.04
CA TRP A 52 4.33 11.62 7.69
C TRP A 52 4.71 10.34 6.95
N THR A 53 5.39 9.40 7.62
CA THR A 53 5.71 8.08 7.04
C THR A 53 4.46 7.28 6.70
N LEU A 54 3.46 7.25 7.59
CA LEU A 54 2.19 6.57 7.35
C LEU A 54 1.43 7.20 6.17
N ASP A 55 1.44 8.53 6.04
CA ASP A 55 0.83 9.22 4.89
C ASP A 55 1.53 8.92 3.56
N ALA A 56 2.87 8.93 3.56
CA ALA A 56 3.66 8.55 2.39
C ALA A 56 3.36 7.11 1.96
N ALA A 57 3.33 6.16 2.90
CA ALA A 57 2.98 4.78 2.61
C ALA A 57 1.55 4.64 2.03
N SER A 58 0.58 5.36 2.61
CA SER A 58 -0.80 5.36 2.11
C SER A 58 -0.88 5.86 0.66
N LYS A 59 -0.12 6.91 0.32
CA LYS A 59 -0.01 7.43 -1.05
C LYS A 59 0.63 6.42 -1.99
N CYS A 60 1.71 5.75 -1.57
CA CYS A 60 2.37 4.71 -2.36
C CYS A 60 1.44 3.54 -2.67
N VAL A 61 0.67 3.04 -1.69
CA VAL A 61 -0.32 1.97 -1.91
C VAL A 61 -1.39 2.40 -2.92
N ARG A 62 -1.92 3.63 -2.78
CA ARG A 62 -2.92 4.17 -3.72
C ARG A 62 -2.35 4.35 -5.13
N ALA A 63 -1.08 4.75 -5.26
CA ALA A 63 -0.41 4.88 -6.56
C ALA A 63 -0.28 3.51 -7.26
N VAL A 64 0.20 2.50 -6.53
CA VAL A 64 0.28 1.13 -7.06
C VAL A 64 -1.10 0.62 -7.49
N LEU A 65 -2.16 0.90 -6.72
CA LEU A 65 -3.51 0.48 -7.10
C LEU A 65 -4.04 1.25 -8.33
N ALA A 66 -3.68 2.52 -8.50
CA ALA A 66 -4.12 3.36 -9.60
C ALA A 66 -3.61 2.86 -10.96
N GLU A 67 -2.41 2.29 -11.01
CA GLU A 67 -1.80 1.69 -12.22
C GLU A 67 -2.66 0.56 -12.82
N PHE A 68 -3.56 -0.04 -12.05
CA PHE A 68 -4.28 -1.27 -12.39
C PHE A 68 -5.81 -1.11 -12.47
N ARG A 69 -6.34 0.12 -12.37
CA ARG A 69 -7.79 0.40 -12.32
C ARG A 69 -8.60 -0.13 -13.51
N THR A 70 -7.97 -0.30 -14.66
CA THR A 70 -8.62 -0.75 -15.90
C THR A 70 -8.39 -2.23 -16.21
N GLN A 71 -7.66 -2.96 -15.35
CA GLN A 71 -7.26 -4.34 -15.62
C GLN A 71 -8.17 -5.37 -14.91
N PRO A 72 -8.73 -6.35 -15.64
CA PRO A 72 -9.77 -7.26 -15.14
C PRO A 72 -9.31 -8.41 -14.21
N ALA A 73 -8.05 -8.42 -13.76
CA ALA A 73 -7.49 -9.52 -12.93
C ALA A 73 -6.78 -9.02 -11.65
N THR A 74 -7.31 -7.97 -11.03
CA THR A 74 -6.61 -7.22 -9.97
C THR A 74 -7.22 -7.39 -8.58
N GLU A 75 -8.16 -8.32 -8.39
CA GLU A 75 -8.85 -8.50 -7.09
C GLU A 75 -7.90 -8.76 -5.92
N GLN A 76 -6.88 -9.60 -6.11
CA GLN A 76 -5.86 -9.84 -5.09
C GLN A 76 -5.08 -8.56 -4.75
N LEU A 77 -4.74 -7.76 -5.77
CA LEU A 77 -4.05 -6.49 -5.61
C LEU A 77 -4.94 -5.48 -4.87
N VAL A 78 -6.22 -5.37 -5.25
CA VAL A 78 -7.22 -4.52 -4.60
C VAL A 78 -7.38 -4.92 -3.13
N ARG A 79 -7.53 -6.21 -2.85
CA ARG A 79 -7.69 -6.74 -1.48
C ARG A 79 -6.45 -6.44 -0.63
N LYS A 80 -5.26 -6.67 -1.16
CA LYS A 80 -4.00 -6.38 -0.47
C LYS A 80 -3.81 -4.89 -0.20
N SER A 81 -4.10 -4.05 -1.18
CA SER A 81 -4.06 -2.59 -1.03
C SER A 81 -5.03 -2.10 0.04
N ARG A 82 -6.26 -2.61 0.07
CA ARG A 82 -7.25 -2.28 1.12
C ARG A 82 -6.75 -2.67 2.50
N ASN A 83 -6.27 -3.90 2.66
CA ASN A 83 -5.72 -4.37 3.94
C ASN A 83 -4.58 -3.46 4.43
N LEU A 84 -3.68 -3.04 3.54
CA LEU A 84 -2.59 -2.14 3.90
C LEU A 84 -3.10 -0.75 4.28
N ILE A 85 -4.06 -0.19 3.54
CA ILE A 85 -4.67 1.10 3.87
C ILE A 85 -5.33 1.05 5.25
N ASP A 86 -6.10 0.00 5.55
CA ASP A 86 -6.77 -0.18 6.84
C ASP A 86 -5.77 -0.26 8.00
N LEU A 87 -4.64 -0.97 7.80
CA LEU A 87 -3.56 -1.05 8.80
C LEU A 87 -2.89 0.31 9.02
N ILE A 88 -2.64 1.06 7.94
CA ILE A 88 -2.07 2.42 8.00
C ILE A 88 -3.00 3.38 8.73
N GLU A 89 -4.32 3.30 8.48
CA GLU A 89 -5.32 4.13 9.13
C GLU A 89 -5.41 3.82 10.63
N ARG A 90 -5.44 2.53 11.01
CA ARG A 90 -5.39 2.13 12.43
C ARG A 90 -4.12 2.64 13.14
N ALA A 91 -2.96 2.52 12.49
CA ALA A 91 -1.70 3.03 13.03
C ALA A 91 -1.74 4.56 13.18
N ARG A 92 -2.35 5.27 12.22
CA ARG A 92 -2.53 6.73 12.28
C ARG A 92 -3.41 7.15 13.45
N ASP A 93 -4.50 6.44 13.71
CA ASP A 93 -5.39 6.73 14.84
C ASP A 93 -4.69 6.50 16.19
N GLN A 94 -3.92 5.41 16.30
CA GLN A 94 -3.07 5.16 17.47
C GLN A 94 -2.06 6.28 17.69
N VAL A 95 -1.32 6.66 16.65
CA VAL A 95 -0.31 7.73 16.72
C VAL A 95 -0.95 9.10 17.01
N GLY A 96 -2.11 9.38 16.42
CA GLY A 96 -2.87 10.62 16.62
C GLY A 96 -3.34 10.81 18.05
N SER A 97 -3.61 9.73 18.78
CA SER A 97 -4.02 9.76 20.18
C SER A 97 -2.90 10.30 21.10
N PHE A 98 -1.62 10.03 20.80
CA PHE A 98 -0.49 10.61 21.55
C PHE A 98 -0.38 12.14 21.38
N ARG A 99 -0.79 12.66 20.22
CA ARG A 99 -0.80 14.10 19.94
C ARG A 99 -1.81 14.86 20.80
N VAL A 100 -2.93 14.22 21.15
CA VAL A 100 -3.97 14.81 22.01
C VAL A 100 -3.49 14.85 23.46
N LEU A 101 -2.87 13.76 23.93
CA LEU A 101 -2.34 13.65 25.30
C LEU A 101 -1.22 14.65 25.59
N ALA A 102 -0.35 14.95 24.61
CA ALA A 102 0.73 15.92 24.79
C ALA A 102 0.28 17.40 24.81
N ARG A 103 -0.99 17.68 24.52
CA ARG A 103 -1.58 19.03 24.53
C ARG A 103 -2.59 19.26 25.67
N SER A 104 -2.87 18.23 26.46
CA SER A 104 -3.79 18.25 27.61
C SER A 104 -3.00 18.52 28.89
#